data_AF-A0A7W0R5J1-F1
#
_entry.id   AF-A0A7W0R5J1-F1
#
_cell.length_a   1.000
_cell.length_b   1.000
_cell.length_c   1.000
_cell.angle_alpha   90.00
_cell.angle_beta   90.00
_cell.angle_gamma   90.00
#
_symmetry.space_group_name_H-M   'P 1'
#
loop_
_entity.id
_entity.type
_entity.pdbx_description
1 polymer ?
#
loop_
_entity_poly.entity_id
_entity_poly.type
_entity_poly.pdbx_seq_one_letter_code
_entity_poly.pdbx_strand_id
1 'polypeptide(L)' 'MARRRRPALPRLTQPLVRENGELRPATWDAALDRVASGFAAARDTHGPTSFGMFSCS' A
#
# COMPACT_ATOMS: atom_id res chain seq x y z
N MET A 1 -28.99 -8.42 -21.59
CA MET A 1 -27.54 -8.41 -21.88
C MET A 1 -26.79 -9.03 -20.71
N ALA A 2 -26.03 -10.11 -20.92
CA ALA A 2 -25.25 -10.76 -19.85
C ALA A 2 -23.99 -9.94 -19.55
N ARG A 3 -23.79 -9.53 -18.29
CA ARG A 3 -22.61 -8.77 -17.85
C ARG A 3 -21.39 -9.69 -17.87
N ARG A 4 -20.41 -9.40 -18.74
CA ARG A 4 -19.16 -10.18 -18.84
C ARG A 4 -18.41 -10.11 -17.51
N ARG A 5 -18.21 -11.24 -16.84
CA ARG A 5 -17.38 -11.32 -15.62
C ARG A 5 -15.93 -11.00 -15.99
N ARG A 6 -15.30 -10.08 -15.25
CA ARG A 6 -13.85 -9.87 -15.34
C ARG A 6 -13.13 -11.14 -14.87
N PRO A 7 -12.01 -11.52 -15.50
CA PRO A 7 -11.18 -12.61 -15.02
C PRO A 7 -10.73 -12.32 -13.58
N ALA A 8 -10.57 -13.38 -12.78
CA ALA A 8 -10.07 -13.26 -11.42
C ALA A 8 -8.65 -12.69 -11.45
N LEU A 9 -8.39 -11.67 -10.63
CA LEU A 9 -7.04 -11.15 -10.45
C LEU A 9 -6.22 -12.13 -9.60
N PRO A 10 -4.91 -12.24 -9.84
CA PRO A 10 -4.04 -13.09 -9.03
C PRO A 10 -4.02 -12.61 -7.57
N ARG A 11 -3.91 -13.57 -6.64
CA ARG A 11 -3.79 -13.29 -5.21
C ARG A 11 -2.42 -12.66 -4.92
N LEU A 12 -2.40 -11.61 -4.11
CA LEU A 12 -1.15 -11.07 -3.57
C LEU A 12 -0.63 -12.03 -2.48
N THR A 13 0.60 -12.52 -2.64
CA THR A 13 1.22 -13.51 -1.73
C THR A 13 2.41 -12.97 -0.94
N GLN A 14 2.87 -11.76 -1.26
CA GLN A 14 4.03 -11.12 -0.63
C GLN A 14 3.87 -9.59 -0.66
N PRO A 15 4.60 -8.86 0.19
CA PRO A 15 4.67 -7.40 0.13
C PRO A 15 5.25 -6.91 -1.20
N LEU A 16 4.73 -5.78 -1.67
CA LEU A 16 5.22 -5.08 -2.84
C LEU A 16 5.44 -3.61 -2.50
N VAL A 17 6.63 -3.08 -2.76
CA VAL A 17 6.99 -1.67 -2.56
C VAL A 17 7.19 -1.02 -3.94
N ARG A 18 6.77 0.24 -4.08
CA ARG A 18 6.95 0.98 -5.33
C ARG A 18 8.35 1.61 -5.38
N GLU A 19 9.09 1.28 -6.43
CA GLU A 19 10.41 1.81 -6.74
C GLU A 19 10.45 2.22 -8.21
N ASN A 20 10.81 3.48 -8.49
CA ASN A 20 10.88 4.03 -9.86
C ASN A 20 9.61 3.81 -10.69
N GLY A 21 8.44 3.86 -10.05
CA GLY A 21 7.13 3.69 -10.70
C GLY A 21 6.63 2.23 -10.78
N GLU A 22 7.49 1.25 -10.50
CA GLU A 22 7.16 -0.17 -10.59
C GLU A 22 7.01 -0.81 -9.20
N LEU A 23 6.15 -1.83 -9.09
CA LEU A 23 6.00 -2.61 -7.86
C LEU A 23 7.06 -3.73 -7.82
N ARG A 24 7.87 -3.74 -6.77
CA ARG A 24 8.94 -4.72 -6.54
C ARG A 24 8.67 -5.53 -5.27
N PRO A 25 8.93 -6.86 -5.26
CA PRO A 25 8.86 -7.67 -4.05
C PRO A 25 9.73 -7.12 -2.92
N ALA A 26 9.22 -7.19 -1.69
CA ALA A 26 9.93 -6.77 -0.49
C ALA A 26 9.71 -7.75 0.67
N THR A 27 10.62 -7.73 1.65
CA THR A 27 10.37 -8.37 2.94
C THR A 27 9.30 -7.59 3.71
N TRP A 28 8.69 -8.24 4.70
CA TRP A 28 7.74 -7.58 5.59
C TRP A 28 8.37 -6.43 6.35
N ASP A 29 9.57 -6.61 6.89
CA ASP A 29 10.29 -5.56 7.62
C ASP A 29 10.52 -4.33 6.73
N ALA A 30 11.06 -4.53 5.52
CA ALA A 30 11.29 -3.43 4.59
C ALA A 30 9.99 -2.70 4.19
N ALA A 31 8.90 -3.45 3.99
CA ALA A 31 7.61 -2.86 3.65
C ALA A 31 7.01 -2.03 4.80
N LEU A 32 7.08 -2.54 6.02
CA LEU A 32 6.58 -1.87 7.21
C LEU A 32 7.43 -0.65 7.57
N ASP A 33 8.76 -0.75 7.49
CA ASP A 33 9.68 0.38 7.69
C ASP A 33 9.40 1.50 6.70
N ARG A 34 9.12 1.16 5.44
CA ARG A 34 8.77 2.13 4.40
C ARG A 34 7.48 2.88 4.71
N VAL A 35 6.48 2.19 5.26
CA VAL A 35 5.20 2.77 5.68
C VAL A 35 5.40 3.66 6.90
N ALA A 36 6.08 3.16 7.94
CA ALA A 36 6.35 3.90 9.16
C ALA A 36 7.11 5.20 8.89
N SER A 37 8.15 5.14 8.05
CA SER A 37 8.92 6.31 7.63
C SER A 37 8.05 7.34 6.89
N GLY A 38 7.13 6.88 6.03
CA GLY A 38 6.19 7.75 5.32
C GLY A 38 5.20 8.45 6.25
N PHE A 39 4.65 7.72 7.23
CA PHE A 39 3.76 8.30 8.24
C PHE A 39 4.47 9.29 9.15
N ALA A 40 5.71 8.99 9.56
CA ALA A 40 6.52 9.92 10.34
C ALA A 40 6.77 11.22 9.57
N ALA A 41 7.20 11.14 8.30
CA ALA A 41 7.42 12.31 7.47
C ALA A 41 6.14 13.15 7.28
N ALA A 42 5.00 12.51 7.03
CA ALA A 42 3.71 13.21 6.89
C ALA A 42 3.29 13.90 8.19
N ARG A 43 3.45 13.23 9.34
CA ARG A 43 3.19 13.79 10.66
C ARG A 43 4.08 14.99 10.95
N ASP A 44 5.37 14.87 10.70
CA ASP A 44 6.34 15.90 11.03
C ASP A 44 6.16 17.14 10.12
N THR A 45 5.69 16.95 8.88
CA THR A 45 5.46 18.05 7.91
C THR A 45 4.08 18.71 8.07
N HIS A 46 3.03 17.93 8.37
CA HIS A 46 1.64 18.39 8.29
C HIS A 46 0.86 18.24 9.60
N GLY A 47 1.50 17.78 10.67
CA GLY A 47 0.89 17.59 11.99
C GLY A 47 0.25 16.21 12.19
N PRO A 48 -0.29 15.94 13.40
CA PRO A 48 -0.74 14.62 13.82
C PRO A 48 -1.97 14.09 13.08
N THR A 49 -2.73 14.94 12.39
CA THR A 49 -3.94 14.57 11.63
C THR A 49 -3.68 14.48 10.11
N SER A 50 -2.43 14.20 9.71
CA SER A 50 -1.98 14.25 8.32
C SER A 50 -2.40 13.05 7.45
N PHE A 51 -2.89 11.97 8.06
CA PHE A 51 -3.35 10.77 7.36
C PHE A 51 -4.63 10.20 7.98
N GLY A 52 -5.38 9.46 7.17
CA GLY A 52 -6.59 8.75 7.58
C GLY A 52 -6.52 7.27 7.23
N MET A 53 -7.25 6.45 7.98
CA MET A 53 -7.37 5.01 7.73
C MET A 53 -8.79 4.70 7.28
N PHE A 54 -8.91 4.04 6.14
CA PHE A 54 -10.16 3.45 5.68
C PHE A 54 -10.03 1.93 5.77
N SER A 55 -10.99 1.30 6.44
CA SER A 55 -11.08 -0.16 6.52
C SER A 55 -12.51 -0.58 6.26
N CYS A 56 -12.69 -1.52 5.34
CA CYS A 56 -13.93 -2.26 5.13
C CYS A 56 -13.56 -3.74 5.05
N SER A 57 -14.27 -4.57 5.80
CA SER A 57 -14.12 -6.02 5.82
C SER A 57 -15.49 -6.67 5.64
#